data_AF-A0A352SA69-F1
#
_entry.id   AF-A0A352SA69-F1
#
_cell.length_a   1.000
_cell.length_b   1.000
_cell.length_c   1.000
_cell.angle_alpha   90.00
_cell.angle_beta   90.00
_cell.angle_gamma   90.00
#
_symmetry.space_group_name_H-M   'P 1'
#
loop_
_entity.id
_entity.type
_entity.pdbx_description
1 polymer ?
#
loop_
_entity_poly.entity_id
_entity_poly.type
_entity_poly.pdbx_seq_one_letter_code
_entity_poly.pdbx_strand_id
1 'polypeptide(L)'
;NTRLAHRLLRYVQDHDAARADDLFSAVMEAYFTRGQDIGSLDVLVDIAVSIGVDAANVREYLDGSTGEASVVTQELQAQLDGIRSVPTYRVGSQRITGGQPPQHFARALQAAAGEVENM
;
A
#
# COMPACT_ATOMS: atom_id res chain seq x y z
N ASN A 1 -8.26 -10.60 -6.51
CA ASN A 1 -8.80 -9.28 -6.11
C ASN A 1 -8.04 -8.86 -4.85
N THR A 2 -7.52 -7.63 -4.75
CA THR A 2 -6.67 -7.17 -3.62
C THR A 2 -7.40 -6.34 -2.56
N ARG A 3 -8.73 -6.18 -2.65
CA ARG A 3 -9.49 -5.28 -1.77
C ARG A 3 -9.36 -5.64 -0.28
N LEU A 4 -9.35 -6.92 0.07
CA LEU A 4 -9.15 -7.35 1.46
C LEU A 4 -7.73 -7.00 1.96
N ALA A 5 -6.70 -7.15 1.13
CA ALA A 5 -5.33 -6.76 1.49
C ALA A 5 -5.23 -5.24 1.75
N HIS A 6 -5.90 -4.40 0.93
CA HIS A 6 -5.99 -2.96 1.18
C HIS A 6 -6.74 -2.63 2.48
N ARG A 7 -7.85 -3.34 2.77
CA ARG A 7 -8.59 -3.18 4.03
C ARG A 7 -7.73 -3.58 5.24
N LEU A 8 -6.98 -4.68 5.15
CA LEU A 8 -6.07 -5.12 6.20
C LEU A 8 -4.94 -4.10 6.45
N LEU A 9 -4.34 -3.57 5.38
CA LEU A 9 -3.31 -2.54 5.50
C LEU A 9 -3.86 -1.30 6.21
N ARG A 10 -5.08 -0.87 5.87
CA ARG A 10 -5.76 0.23 6.55
C ARG A 10 -6.02 -0.06 8.02
N TYR A 11 -6.51 -1.27 8.33
CA TYR A 11 -6.71 -1.69 9.72
C TYR A 11 -5.42 -1.58 10.54
N VAL A 12 -4.30 -2.11 10.04
CA VAL A 12 -3.02 -2.04 10.73
C VAL A 12 -2.51 -0.59 10.84
N GLN A 13 -2.66 0.23 9.80
CA GLN A 13 -2.32 1.66 9.88
C GLN A 13 -3.09 2.40 10.99
N ASP A 14 -4.37 2.06 11.19
CA ASP A 14 -5.23 2.73 12.18
C ASP A 14 -4.98 2.22 13.62
N HIS A 15 -4.48 0.99 13.81
CA HIS A 15 -4.36 0.34 15.14
C HIS A 15 -2.91 0.07 15.60
N ASP A 16 -2.00 -0.18 14.68
CA ASP A 16 -0.58 -0.47 14.94
C ASP A 16 0.28 -0.01 13.75
N ALA A 17 0.33 1.31 13.54
CA ALA A 17 1.01 1.92 12.40
C ALA A 17 2.49 1.50 12.27
N ALA A 18 3.14 1.13 13.37
CA ALA A 18 4.52 0.66 13.37
C ALA A 18 4.72 -0.65 12.59
N ARG A 19 3.66 -1.45 12.41
CA ARG A 19 3.68 -2.73 11.68
C ARG A 19 3.17 -2.63 10.24
N ALA A 20 2.75 -1.46 9.77
CA ALA A 20 2.18 -1.31 8.44
C ALA A 20 3.17 -1.68 7.32
N ASP A 21 4.45 -1.33 7.48
CA ASP A 21 5.51 -1.64 6.52
C ASP A 21 5.87 -3.14 6.53
N ASP A 22 5.89 -3.76 7.71
CA ASP A 22 6.09 -5.20 7.86
C ASP A 22 4.94 -5.97 7.19
N LEU A 23 3.70 -5.53 7.39
CA LEU A 23 2.53 -6.10 6.73
C LEU A 23 2.62 -5.97 5.22
N PHE A 24 2.91 -4.77 4.71
CA PHE A 24 3.05 -4.55 3.28
C PHE A 24 4.12 -5.48 2.69
N SER A 25 5.28 -5.59 3.34
CA SER A 25 6.36 -6.47 2.92
C SER A 25 5.93 -7.94 2.91
N ALA A 26 5.25 -8.41 3.95
CA ALA A 26 4.78 -9.79 4.05
C ALA A 26 3.70 -10.13 3.01
N VAL A 27 2.78 -9.19 2.70
CA VAL A 27 1.78 -9.33 1.62
C VAL A 27 2.46 -9.40 0.25
N MET A 28 3.44 -8.53 0.00
CA MET A 28 4.19 -8.51 -1.26
C MET A 28 4.97 -9.81 -1.45
N GLU A 29 5.64 -10.31 -0.41
CA GLU A 29 6.35 -11.59 -0.44
C GLU A 29 5.39 -12.76 -0.68
N ALA A 30 4.26 -12.81 0.03
CA ALA A 30 3.23 -13.83 -0.14
C ALA A 30 2.76 -13.94 -1.59
N TYR A 31 2.50 -12.80 -2.23
CA TYR A 31 2.00 -12.76 -3.59
C TYR A 31 3.10 -13.00 -4.64
N PHE A 32 4.17 -12.20 -4.62
CA PHE A 32 5.17 -12.19 -5.69
C PHE A 32 6.23 -13.29 -5.56
N THR A 33 6.47 -13.81 -4.36
CA THR A 33 7.49 -14.85 -4.12
C THR A 33 6.86 -16.21 -3.89
N ARG A 34 5.79 -16.28 -3.10
CA ARG A 34 5.18 -17.56 -2.69
C ARG A 34 3.93 -17.96 -3.47
N GLY A 35 3.40 -17.09 -4.33
CA GLY A 35 2.23 -17.37 -5.15
C GLY A 35 0.93 -17.57 -4.35
N GLN A 36 0.84 -17.02 -3.15
CA GLN A 36 -0.33 -17.14 -2.28
C GLN A 36 -1.45 -16.18 -2.70
N ASP A 37 -2.70 -16.58 -2.47
CA ASP A 37 -3.87 -15.74 -2.79
C ASP A 37 -4.12 -14.69 -1.71
N ILE A 38 -3.60 -13.48 -1.91
CA ILE A 38 -3.84 -12.31 -1.05
C ILE A 38 -5.25 -11.73 -1.17
N GLY A 39 -6.15 -12.37 -1.93
CA GLY A 39 -7.59 -12.14 -1.91
C GLY A 39 -8.32 -13.03 -0.89
N SER A 40 -7.65 -14.02 -0.29
CA SER A 40 -8.22 -14.91 0.72
C SER A 40 -8.10 -14.33 2.13
N LEU A 41 -9.21 -14.38 2.88
CA LEU A 41 -9.24 -13.96 4.27
C LEU A 41 -8.27 -14.77 5.14
N ASP A 42 -8.24 -16.09 4.98
CA ASP A 42 -7.36 -16.97 5.76
C ASP A 42 -5.88 -16.65 5.52
N VAL A 43 -5.49 -16.46 4.25
CA VAL A 43 -4.11 -16.09 3.90
C VAL A 43 -3.73 -14.74 4.53
N LEU A 44 -4.64 -13.77 4.50
CA LEU A 44 -4.38 -12.45 5.08
C LEU A 44 -4.31 -12.47 6.61
N VAL A 45 -5.09 -13.31 7.27
CA VAL A 45 -4.99 -13.53 8.72
C VAL A 45 -3.65 -14.16 9.08
N ASP A 46 -3.22 -15.19 8.35
CA ASP A 46 -1.93 -15.84 8.58
C ASP A 46 -0.76 -14.86 8.40
N ILE A 47 -0.83 -14.00 7.38
CA ILE A 47 0.15 -12.92 7.15
C ILE A 47 0.14 -11.95 8.33
N ALA A 48 -1.03 -11.49 8.79
CA ALA A 48 -1.13 -10.55 9.91
C ALA A 48 -0.56 -11.16 11.22
N VAL A 49 -0.83 -12.43 11.48
CA VAL A 49 -0.29 -13.15 12.64
C VAL A 49 1.23 -13.29 12.57
N SER A 50 1.78 -13.53 11.38
CA SER A 50 3.23 -13.67 11.20
C SER A 50 4.03 -12.44 11.63
N ILE A 51 3.38 -11.27 11.60
CA ILE A 51 3.95 -9.99 12.04
C ILE A 51 3.41 -9.55 13.41
N GLY A 52 2.72 -10.42 14.16
CA GLY A 52 2.27 -10.15 15.53
C GLY A 52 0.96 -9.36 15.65
N VAL A 53 0.14 -9.28 14.61
CA VAL A 53 -1.22 -8.71 14.67
C VAL A 53 -2.20 -9.80 15.09
N ASP A 54 -3.14 -9.48 15.98
CA ASP A 54 -4.09 -10.44 16.54
C ASP A 54 -5.04 -11.04 15.48
N ALA A 55 -5.12 -12.37 15.46
CA ALA A 55 -5.90 -13.11 14.46
C ALA A 55 -7.41 -12.87 14.58
N ALA A 56 -7.94 -12.77 15.81
CA ALA A 56 -9.37 -12.65 16.04
C ALA A 56 -9.87 -11.27 15.58
N ASN A 57 -9.13 -10.22 15.94
CA ASN A 57 -9.46 -8.86 15.53
C ASN A 57 -9.39 -8.68 14.01
N VAL A 58 -8.38 -9.26 13.36
CA VAL A 58 -8.25 -9.21 11.88
C VAL A 58 -9.39 -9.94 11.21
N ARG A 59 -9.75 -11.14 11.68
CA ARG A 59 -10.90 -11.90 11.15
C ARG A 59 -12.19 -11.11 11.28
N GLU A 60 -12.49 -10.63 12.50
CA GLU A 60 -13.70 -9.84 12.76
C GLU A 60 -13.77 -8.61 11.85
N TYR A 61 -12.66 -7.89 11.68
CA TYR A 61 -12.61 -6.72 10.82
C TYR A 61 -12.85 -7.05 9.35
N LEU A 62 -12.18 -8.09 8.82
CA LEU A 62 -12.24 -8.46 7.40
C LEU A 62 -13.54 -9.17 7.01
N ASP A 63 -14.16 -9.93 7.93
CA ASP A 63 -15.49 -10.52 7.77
C ASP A 63 -16.59 -9.43 7.76
N GLY A 64 -16.38 -8.34 8.49
CA GLY A 64 -17.25 -7.16 8.46
C GLY A 64 -17.06 -6.30 7.20
N SER A 65 -17.81 -5.21 7.12
CA SER A 65 -17.70 -4.19 6.04
C SER A 65 -16.92 -2.94 6.46
N THR A 66 -16.41 -2.90 7.69
CA THR A 66 -15.65 -1.76 8.21
C THR A 66 -14.45 -1.44 7.32
N GLY A 67 -14.31 -0.16 6.95
CA GLY A 67 -13.23 0.31 6.08
C GLY A 67 -13.41 0.04 4.58
N GLU A 68 -14.40 -0.76 4.16
CA GLU A 68 -14.64 -1.05 2.74
C GLU A 68 -14.94 0.23 1.94
N ALA A 69 -15.91 1.02 2.41
CA ALA A 69 -16.27 2.29 1.79
C ALA A 69 -15.06 3.24 1.70
N SER A 70 -14.21 3.27 2.74
CA SER A 70 -13.01 4.10 2.76
C SER A 70 -12.02 3.70 1.67
N VAL A 71 -11.76 2.40 1.49
CA VAL A 71 -10.86 1.89 0.44
C VAL A 71 -11.42 2.22 -0.95
N VAL A 72 -12.72 2.04 -1.17
CA VAL A 72 -13.37 2.37 -2.45
C VAL A 72 -13.30 3.87 -2.73
N THR A 73 -13.58 4.72 -1.74
CA THR A 73 -13.47 6.17 -1.90
C THR A 73 -12.04 6.61 -2.21
N GLN A 74 -11.02 6.02 -1.56
CA GLN A 74 -9.61 6.31 -1.85
C GLN A 74 -9.21 5.88 -3.26
N GLU A 75 -9.67 4.71 -3.72
CA GLU A 75 -9.47 4.23 -5.10
C GLU A 75 -10.07 5.21 -6.13
N LEU A 76 -11.32 5.63 -5.91
CA LEU A 76 -12.01 6.59 -6.77
C LEU A 76 -11.32 7.97 -6.77
N GLN A 77 -10.90 8.45 -5.60
CA GLN A 77 -10.19 9.73 -5.49
C GLN A 77 -8.87 9.69 -6.26
N ALA A 78 -8.09 8.60 -6.14
CA ALA A 78 -6.87 8.44 -6.91
C ALA A 78 -7.13 8.49 -8.43
N GLN A 79 -8.21 7.85 -8.90
CA GLN A 79 -8.60 7.89 -10.31
C GLN A 79 -9.00 9.30 -10.78
N LEU A 80 -9.74 10.05 -9.95
CA LEU A 80 -10.10 11.46 -10.18
C LEU A 80 -8.87 12.37 -10.24
N ASP A 81 -7.87 12.08 -9.40
CA ASP A 81 -6.57 12.77 -9.40
C ASP A 81 -5.68 12.36 -10.60
N GLY A 82 -6.22 11.58 -11.53
CA GLY A 82 -5.56 11.12 -12.75
C GLY A 82 -4.52 10.02 -12.52
N ILE A 83 -4.54 9.32 -11.39
CA ILE A 83 -3.68 8.16 -11.15
C ILE A 83 -4.27 6.98 -11.93
N ARG A 84 -3.51 6.45 -12.90
CA ARG A 84 -3.98 5.40 -13.83
C ARG A 84 -3.12 4.13 -13.82
N SER A 85 -2.09 4.08 -12.97
CA SER A 85 -1.17 2.95 -12.89
C SER A 85 -0.44 2.95 -11.56
N VAL A 86 0.04 1.77 -11.17
CA VAL A 86 0.84 1.58 -9.96
C VAL A 86 2.27 1.12 -10.31
N PRO A 87 3.29 1.49 -9.51
CA PRO A 87 3.22 2.57 -8.52
C PRO A 87 3.15 3.96 -9.20
N THR A 88 2.55 4.94 -8.51
CA THR A 88 2.62 6.36 -8.88
C THR A 88 3.06 7.16 -7.66
N TYR A 89 4.06 8.02 -7.83
CA TYR A 89 4.62 8.88 -6.79
C TYR A 89 4.47 10.35 -7.18
N ARG A 90 4.36 11.21 -6.17
CA ARG A 90 4.40 12.66 -6.33
C ARG A 90 5.52 13.23 -5.45
N VAL A 91 6.44 13.96 -6.07
CA VAL A 91 7.58 14.59 -5.40
C VAL A 91 7.60 16.06 -5.81
N GLY A 92 7.22 16.95 -4.89
CA GLY A 92 6.94 18.35 -5.22
C GLY A 92 5.89 18.46 -6.34
N SER A 93 6.24 19.15 -7.43
CA SER A 93 5.41 19.28 -8.63
C SER A 93 5.52 18.09 -9.60
N GLN A 94 6.52 17.22 -9.43
CA GLN A 94 6.76 16.11 -10.35
C GLN A 94 5.89 14.89 -10.02
N ARG A 95 5.37 14.24 -11.06
CA ARG A 95 4.69 12.94 -10.98
C ARG A 95 5.59 11.89 -11.62
N ILE A 96 5.88 10.81 -10.88
CA ILE A 96 6.67 9.67 -11.35
C ILE A 96 5.74 8.46 -11.42
N THR A 97 5.70 7.80 -12.57
CA THR A 97 4.77 6.70 -12.84
C THR A 97 5.53 5.44 -13.24
N GLY A 98 5.14 4.30 -12.67
CA GLY A 98 5.78 3.00 -12.89
C GLY A 98 7.06 2.80 -12.07
N GLY A 99 7.62 1.59 -12.17
CA GLY A 99 8.92 1.26 -11.55
C GLY A 99 10.06 1.95 -12.30
N GLN A 100 10.43 3.16 -11.87
CA GLN A 100 11.49 3.95 -12.49
C GLN A 100 12.85 3.69 -11.84
N PRO A 101 13.97 3.90 -12.56
CA PRO A 101 15.30 3.84 -11.97
C PRO A 101 15.49 4.85 -10.82
N PRO A 102 16.28 4.54 -9.77
CA PRO A 102 16.50 5.41 -8.61
C PRO A 102 16.95 6.84 -8.96
N GLN A 103 17.68 7.02 -10.07
CA GLN A 103 18.15 8.32 -10.53
C GLN A 103 17.01 9.28 -10.92
N HIS A 104 15.83 8.78 -11.26
CA HIS A 104 14.65 9.62 -11.50
C HIS A 104 14.09 10.17 -10.19
N PHE A 105 14.04 9.34 -9.15
CA PHE A 105 13.62 9.75 -7.81
C PHE A 105 14.59 10.75 -7.18
N ALA A 106 15.91 10.49 -7.28
CA ALA A 106 16.94 11.40 -6.78
C ALA A 106 16.82 12.80 -7.39
N ARG A 107 16.68 12.89 -8.72
CA ARG A 107 16.49 14.17 -9.43
C ARG A 107 15.20 14.88 -9.02
N ALA A 108 14.10 14.15 -8.84
CA ALA A 108 12.84 14.72 -8.39
C ALA A 108 12.94 15.29 -6.96
N LEU A 109 13.64 14.60 -6.06
CA LEU A 109 13.88 15.04 -4.69
C LEU A 109 14.77 16.29 -4.65
N GLN A 110 15.88 16.31 -5.42
CA GLN A 110 16.76 17.49 -5.54
C GLN A 110 15.99 18.71 -6.07
N ALA A 111 15.20 18.53 -7.14
CA ALA A 111 14.37 19.59 -7.68
C ALA A 111 13.34 20.11 -6.65
N ALA A 112 12.72 19.23 -5.87
CA ALA A 112 11.79 19.60 -4.81
C ALA A 112 12.47 20.32 -3.63
N ALA A 113 13.75 20.04 -3.38
CA ALA A 113 14.58 20.72 -2.38
C ALA A 113 15.13 22.08 -2.87
N GLY A 114 14.94 22.43 -4.16
CA GLY A 114 15.46 23.67 -4.75
C GLY A 114 16.91 23.57 -5.24
N GLU A 115 17.47 22.37 -5.33
CA GLU A 115 18.87 22.10 -5.71
C GLU A 115 19.04 21.93 -7.23
N VAL A 116 18.38 22.76 -8.04
CA VAL A 116 18.39 22.60 -9.50
C VAL A 116 19.76 22.96 -10.06
N GLU A 117 20.51 21.98 -10.56
CA GLU A 117 21.63 22.20 -11.48
C GLU A 117 21.09 22.87 -12.75
N ASN A 118 21.38 24.16 -12.91
CA ASN A 118 21.23 24.85 -14.19
C ASN A 118 22.07 24.12 -15.24
N MET A 119 21.41 23.57 -16.26
CA MET A 119 22.07 22.96 -17.43
C MET A 119 22.03 23.93 -18.60
#